data_AF-A0A7V9HTE3-F1
#
_entry.id   AF-A0A7V9HTE3-F1
#
_cell.length_a   1.000
_cell.length_b   1.000
_cell.length_c   1.000
_cell.angle_alpha   90.00
_cell.angle_beta   90.00
_cell.angle_gamma   90.00
#
_symmetry.space_group_name_H-M   'P 1'
#
loop_
_entity.id
_entity.type
_entity.pdbx_description
1 polymer ?
#
loop_
_entity_poly.entity_id
_entity_poly.type
_entity_poly.pdbx_seq_one_letter_code
_entity_poly.pdbx_strand_id
1 'polypeptide(L)'
;MPTTHLLTGFPGFIGRRLAASLLESGPKARIVALVEARMLEPAQQAAAEIGPERIKVIAGDIAERRLGLGDDDYGRLAAEVGTVHHLAAIYDLAVPAE
;
A
#
# COMPACT_ATOMS: atom_id res chain seq x y z
N MET A 1 -6.69 -0.17 -19.36
CA MET A 1 -6.17 0.52 -18.16
C MET A 1 -5.44 -0.51 -17.31
N PRO A 2 -4.29 -0.18 -16.70
CA PRO A 2 -3.59 -1.08 -15.80
C PRO A 2 -4.52 -1.47 -14.63
N THR A 3 -4.53 -2.74 -14.22
CA THR A 3 -5.36 -3.25 -13.11
C THR A 3 -4.60 -3.27 -11.78
N THR A 4 -3.43 -2.64 -11.73
CA THR A 4 -2.58 -2.56 -10.54
C THR A 4 -2.86 -1.28 -9.77
N HIS A 5 -3.14 -1.43 -8.49
CA HIS A 5 -3.42 -0.36 -7.55
C HIS A 5 -2.23 -0.18 -6.60
N LEU A 6 -1.74 1.05 -6.43
CA LEU A 6 -0.83 1.37 -5.32
C LEU A 6 -1.67 1.70 -4.09
N LEU A 7 -1.37 1.07 -2.96
CA LEU A 7 -2.02 1.33 -1.69
C LEU A 7 -0.97 1.73 -0.65
N THR A 8 -1.19 2.87 -0.01
CA THR A 8 -0.45 3.28 1.19
C THR A 8 -1.40 3.23 2.40
N GLY A 9 -0.87 3.11 3.61
CA GLY A 9 -1.68 2.98 4.84
C GLY A 9 -2.13 1.54 5.12
N PHE A 10 -1.62 0.57 4.35
CA PHE A 10 -1.72 -0.85 4.66
C PHE A 10 -0.64 -1.22 5.70
N PRO A 11 -0.90 -2.14 6.66
CA PRO A 11 -2.12 -2.91 6.89
C PRO A 11 -3.05 -2.24 7.92
N GLY A 12 -3.17 -0.92 7.90
CA GLY A 12 -4.07 -0.17 8.78
C GLY A 12 -5.55 -0.50 8.56
N PHE A 13 -6.39 -0.07 9.49
CA PHE A 13 -7.82 -0.41 9.55
C PHE A 13 -8.57 -0.16 8.22
N ILE A 14 -8.42 1.03 7.64
CA ILE A 14 -9.07 1.38 6.37
C ILE A 14 -8.37 0.67 5.21
N GLY A 15 -7.03 0.61 5.21
CA GLY A 15 -6.24 -0.02 4.17
C GLY A 15 -6.58 -1.50 3.95
N ARG A 16 -6.78 -2.28 5.01
CA ARG A 16 -7.19 -3.70 4.90
C ARG A 16 -8.55 -3.86 4.21
N ARG A 17 -9.54 -3.03 4.58
CA ARG A 17 -10.89 -3.09 4.00
C ARG A 17 -10.90 -2.68 2.54
N LEU A 18 -10.17 -1.62 2.21
CA LEU A 18 -10.03 -1.19 0.84
C LEU A 18 -9.35 -2.27 -0.01
N ALA A 19 -8.29 -2.90 0.50
CA ALA A 19 -7.62 -3.99 -0.21
C ALA A 19 -8.56 -5.15 -0.52
N ALA A 20 -9.34 -5.61 0.47
CA ALA A 20 -10.34 -6.66 0.26
C ALA A 20 -11.40 -6.26 -0.79
N SER A 21 -11.97 -5.07 -0.65
CA SER A 21 -13.01 -4.56 -1.56
C SER A 21 -12.50 -4.43 -3.01
N LEU A 22 -11.27 -3.94 -3.22
CA LEU A 22 -10.68 -3.84 -4.56
C LEU A 22 -10.48 -5.21 -5.20
N LEU A 23 -10.04 -6.20 -4.42
CA LEU A 23 -9.82 -7.56 -4.91
C LEU A 23 -11.12 -8.33 -5.19
N GLU A 24 -12.22 -7.99 -4.49
CA GLU A 24 -13.57 -8.49 -4.77
C GLU A 24 -14.16 -7.85 -6.03
N SER A 25 -13.90 -6.56 -6.25
CA SER A 25 -14.45 -5.78 -7.35
C SER A 25 -13.90 -6.18 -8.73
N GLY A 26 -12.76 -6.87 -8.79
CA GLY A 26 -12.13 -7.24 -10.05
C GLY A 26 -11.24 -8.47 -9.95
N PRO A 27 -11.49 -9.54 -10.72
CA PRO A 27 -10.67 -10.75 -10.68
C PRO A 27 -9.22 -10.53 -11.14
N LYS A 28 -8.97 -9.46 -11.90
CA LYS A 28 -7.64 -9.05 -12.38
C LYS A 28 -6.99 -7.95 -11.54
N ALA A 29 -7.65 -7.47 -10.50
CA ALA A 29 -7.10 -6.42 -9.63
C ALA A 29 -5.88 -6.96 -8.88
N ARG A 30 -4.81 -6.16 -8.88
CA ARG A 30 -3.59 -6.41 -8.11
C ARG A 30 -3.28 -5.18 -7.26
N ILE A 31 -2.68 -5.41 -6.11
CA ILE A 31 -2.32 -4.35 -5.16
C ILE A 31 -0.82 -4.41 -4.94
N VAL A 32 -0.17 -3.25 -5.05
CA VAL A 32 1.15 -3.00 -4.48
C VAL A 32 0.95 -2.18 -3.22
N ALA A 33 1.20 -2.77 -2.07
CA ALA A 33 1.11 -2.12 -0.77
C ALA A 33 2.50 -1.56 -0.40
N LEU A 34 2.65 -0.24 -0.45
CA LEU A 34 3.85 0.46 0.03
C LEU A 34 3.70 0.73 1.53
N VAL A 35 4.62 0.20 2.32
CA VAL A 35 4.60 0.26 3.78
C VAL A 35 5.96 0.67 4.34
N GLU A 36 5.96 1.35 5.48
CA GLU A 36 7.18 1.60 6.25
C GLU A 36 7.87 0.28 6.61
N ALA A 37 9.21 0.26 6.70
CA ALA A 37 9.98 -0.95 7.00
C ALA A 37 9.51 -1.68 8.26
N ARG A 38 9.15 -0.94 9.33
CA ARG A 38 8.60 -1.49 10.59
C ARG A 38 7.25 -2.21 10.44
N MET A 39 6.53 -1.94 9.35
CA MET A 39 5.21 -2.53 9.06
C MET A 39 5.28 -3.70 8.07
N LEU A 40 6.46 -4.06 7.57
CA LEU A 40 6.62 -5.13 6.57
C LEU A 40 6.01 -6.46 7.01
N GLU A 41 6.38 -6.96 8.17
CA GLU A 41 5.91 -8.26 8.66
C GLU A 41 4.38 -8.26 8.92
N PRO A 42 3.81 -7.28 9.66
CA PRO A 42 2.35 -7.17 9.80
C PRO A 42 1.62 -7.04 8.45
N ALA A 43 2.22 -6.36 7.48
CA ALA A 43 1.65 -6.21 6.14
C ALA A 43 1.68 -7.53 5.38
N GLN A 44 2.78 -8.27 5.41
CA GLN A 44 2.89 -9.56 4.76
C GLN A 44 1.88 -10.58 5.32
N GLN A 45 1.68 -10.60 6.64
CA GLN A 45 0.64 -11.43 7.27
C GLN A 45 -0.76 -11.05 6.77
N ALA A 46 -1.10 -9.76 6.79
CA ALA A 46 -2.39 -9.29 6.28
C ALA A 46 -2.57 -9.57 4.78
N ALA A 47 -1.50 -9.47 3.98
CA ALA A 47 -1.52 -9.78 2.56
C ALA A 47 -1.79 -11.26 2.31
N ALA A 48 -1.19 -12.15 3.12
CA ALA A 48 -1.43 -13.59 3.05
C ALA A 48 -2.87 -13.97 3.40
N GLU A 49 -3.51 -13.25 4.33
CA GLU A 49 -4.92 -13.45 4.70
C GLU A 49 -5.89 -12.93 3.63
N ILE A 50 -5.62 -11.76 3.05
CA ILE A 50 -6.57 -11.06 2.17
C ILE A 50 -6.40 -11.48 0.69
N GLY A 51 -5.17 -11.68 0.24
CA GLY A 51 -4.87 -11.88 -1.18
C GLY A 51 -3.44 -12.29 -1.43
N PRO A 52 -3.02 -13.51 -1.04
CA PRO A 52 -1.62 -13.95 -0.98
C PRO A 52 -0.87 -13.84 -2.32
N GLU A 53 -1.58 -13.94 -3.45
CA GLU A 53 -1.00 -13.85 -4.79
C GLU A 53 -1.30 -12.51 -5.50
N ARG A 54 -2.15 -11.68 -4.90
CA ARG A 54 -2.67 -10.45 -5.51
C ARG A 54 -2.24 -9.19 -4.79
N ILE A 55 -1.63 -9.31 -3.60
CA ILE A 55 -1.08 -8.20 -2.83
C ILE A 55 0.44 -8.39 -2.71
N LYS A 56 1.18 -7.52 -3.38
CA LYS A 56 2.63 -7.40 -3.21
C LYS A 56 2.94 -6.32 -2.19
N VAL A 57 3.60 -6.68 -1.10
CA VAL A 57 4.08 -5.72 -0.10
C VAL A 57 5.49 -5.27 -0.47
N ILE A 58 5.73 -3.96 -0.47
CA ILE A 58 7.05 -3.36 -0.67
C ILE A 58 7.37 -2.37 0.45
N ALA A 59 8.63 -2.31 0.85
CA ALA A 59 9.13 -1.33 1.82
C ALA A 59 9.33 0.02 1.13
N GLY A 60 8.96 1.10 1.79
CA GLY A 60 9.24 2.47 1.35
C GLY A 60 8.77 3.50 2.37
N ASP A 61 8.97 4.77 2.04
CA ASP A 61 8.54 5.90 2.85
C ASP A 61 7.92 6.98 1.95
N ILE A 62 6.67 7.34 2.23
CA ILE A 62 5.92 8.32 1.46
C ILE A 62 6.50 9.75 1.55
N ALA A 63 7.28 10.05 2.58
CA ALA A 63 7.92 11.35 2.78
C ALA A 63 9.22 11.48 1.97
N GLU A 64 9.79 10.36 1.54
CA GLU A 64 11.04 10.32 0.81
C GLU A 64 10.85 10.50 -0.69
N ARG A 65 11.88 11.05 -1.35
CA ARG A 65 11.90 11.10 -2.81
C ARG A 65 11.76 9.68 -3.36
N ARG A 66 10.94 9.54 -4.41
CA ARG A 66 10.64 8.26 -5.06
C ARG A 66 10.10 7.21 -4.08
N LEU A 67 9.41 7.64 -3.02
CA LEU A 67 8.85 6.77 -1.99
C LEU A 67 9.91 5.96 -1.23
N GLY A 68 11.16 6.41 -1.20
CA GLY A 68 12.29 5.66 -0.65
C GLY A 68 12.72 4.46 -1.50
N LEU A 69 12.22 4.35 -2.73
CA LEU A 69 12.56 3.27 -3.67
C LEU A 69 13.77 3.64 -4.53
N GLY A 70 14.54 2.63 -4.93
CA GLY A 70 15.55 2.78 -5.97
C GLY A 70 14.93 3.11 -7.33
N ASP A 71 15.74 3.67 -8.23
CA ASP A 71 15.31 4.19 -9.54
C ASP A 71 14.55 3.16 -10.38
N ASP A 72 15.06 1.93 -10.43
CA ASP A 72 14.46 0.84 -11.20
C ASP A 72 13.11 0.38 -10.62
N ASP A 73 13.02 0.27 -9.30
CA ASP A 73 11.79 -0.13 -8.61
C ASP A 73 10.72 0.96 -8.71
N TYR A 74 11.11 2.22 -8.56
CA TYR A 74 10.22 3.36 -8.79
C TYR A 74 9.75 3.41 -10.25
N GLY A 75 10.66 3.23 -11.21
CA GLY A 75 10.34 3.23 -12.64
C GLY A 75 9.34 2.13 -13.01
N ARG A 76 9.53 0.91 -12.48
CA ARG A 76 8.56 -0.19 -12.64
C ARG A 76 7.22 0.12 -12.00
N LEU A 77 7.22 0.62 -10.76
CA LEU A 77 5.99 0.99 -10.06
C LEU A 77 5.18 2.02 -10.86
N ALA A 78 5.85 3.06 -11.36
CA ALA A 78 5.24 4.11 -12.16
C ALA A 78 4.68 3.61 -13.50
N ALA A 79 5.32 2.61 -14.11
CA ALA A 79 4.85 2.00 -15.37
C ALA A 79 3.65 1.05 -15.18
N GLU A 80 3.57 0.36 -14.03
CA GLU A 80 2.55 -0.66 -13.76
C GLU A 80 1.28 -0.11 -13.11
N VAL A 81 1.40 0.91 -12.26
CA VAL A 81 0.29 1.42 -11.43
C VAL A 81 -0.69 2.24 -12.27
N GLY A 82 -1.96 1.83 -12.27
CA GLY A 82 -3.04 2.56 -12.92
C GLY A 82 -3.84 3.45 -11.98
N THR A 83 -3.78 3.22 -10.66
CA THR A 83 -4.55 3.98 -9.66
C THR A 83 -3.82 3.98 -8.33
N VAL A 84 -3.80 5.13 -7.64
CA VAL A 84 -3.19 5.30 -6.32
C VAL A 84 -4.29 5.54 -5.29
N HIS A 85 -4.26 4.75 -4.21
CA HIS A 85 -5.08 4.92 -3.02
C HIS A 85 -4.17 5.35 -1.87
N HIS A 86 -4.24 6.63 -1.50
CA HIS A 86 -3.36 7.20 -0.48
C HIS A 86 -4.07 7.33 0.87
N LEU A 87 -3.78 6.42 1.80
CA LEU A 87 -4.37 6.39 3.15
C LEU A 87 -3.31 6.48 4.27
N ALA A 88 -2.02 6.44 3.93
CA ALA A 88 -0.96 6.62 4.90
C ALA A 88 -0.98 8.06 5.43
N ALA A 89 -1.05 8.19 6.75
CA ALA A 89 -0.97 9.46 7.45
C ALA A 89 -0.39 9.20 8.85
N ILE A 90 0.22 10.23 9.44
CA ILE A 90 0.53 10.24 10.86
C ILE A 90 -0.77 10.55 11.60
N TYR A 91 -1.27 9.60 12.37
CA TYR A 91 -2.43 9.80 13.26
C TYR A 91 -1.92 10.14 14.66
N ASP A 92 -1.23 11.27 14.78
CA ASP A 92 -0.94 11.84 16.09
C ASP A 92 -2.08 12.79 16.46
N LEU A 93 -3.00 12.28 17.27
CA LEU A 93 -4.10 13.06 17.84
C LEU A 93 -3.73 13.62 19.22
N ALA A 94 -2.48 13.46 19.68
CA ALA A 94 -1.98 14.07 20.90
C ALA A 94 -1.67 15.55 20.65
N VAL A 95 -2.72 16.32 20.35
CA VAL A 95 -2.71 17.76 20.51
C VAL A 95 -3.20 18.02 21.93
N PRO A 96 -2.43 18.70 22.81
CA PRO A 96 -2.95 19.15 24.08
C PRO A 96 -4.24 19.95 23.83
N ALA A 97 -5.30 19.66 24.58
CA ALA A 97 -6.41 20.60 24.62
C ALA A 97 -5.86 21.93 25.15
N GLU A 98 -6.15 23.03 24.44
CA GLU A 98 -5.97 24.37 24.99
C GLU A 98 -6.83 24.55 26.26
#